data_AF-C4JVZ5-F1
#
_entry.id   AF-C4JVZ5-F1
#
_cell.length_a   1.000
_cell.length_b   1.000
_cell.length_c   1.000
_cell.angle_alpha   90.00
_cell.angle_beta   90.00
_cell.angle_gamma   90.00
#
_symmetry.space_group_name_H-M   'P 1'
#
loop_
_entity.id
_entity.type
_entity.pdbx_description
1 polymer ?
#
loop_
_entity_poly.entity_id
_entity_poly.type
_entity_poly.pdbx_seq_one_letter_code
_entity_poly.pdbx_strand_id
1 'polypeptide(L)'
;MYQQHYSPKKPVPKSSTSSLSIAAGGGNGAASLPQNICLLQTELLQLHLLHSQALDAKRKWEASADTKCRKLHESVATSYRSVLSSERSIQQNRNAAAIEQFAADIKASNSRYDLPSQIQMLSKVIQEVSDMTDPGEGRYSLVIQEFEEWSTRVQQIRQNRSQPTSNGNATTVRIDSEFVDPLSDAWKTQVAALSTKLELCSRELDCLEVSSAVTEQAVSDYDASALVKAVRGHRVLIQSMIQELDVMAKIEFEVVKLEKCWVKRNVEPLWADINQDIEIRIPAWKM
;
A
#
# COMPACT_ATOMS: atom_id res chain seq x y z
N MET A 1 22.73 76.26 -19.02
CA MET A 1 23.62 76.10 -20.20
C MET A 1 24.63 75.02 -19.83
N TYR A 2 24.78 73.87 -20.49
CA TYR A 2 24.60 73.48 -21.89
C TYR A 2 24.02 72.07 -22.00
N GLN A 3 23.15 71.87 -23.01
CA GLN A 3 22.76 70.57 -23.55
C GLN A 3 23.94 69.91 -24.26
N GLN A 4 24.06 68.58 -24.19
CA GLN A 4 24.64 67.80 -25.28
C GLN A 4 23.75 66.60 -25.60
N HIS A 5 23.30 66.59 -26.86
CA HIS A 5 22.55 65.52 -27.51
C HIS A 5 23.53 64.42 -27.94
N TYR A 6 23.13 63.16 -27.80
CA TYR A 6 23.71 62.08 -28.59
C TYR A 6 22.62 61.16 -29.12
N SER A 7 22.42 61.25 -30.43
CA SER A 7 21.83 60.21 -31.27
C SER A 7 22.94 59.70 -32.18
N PRO A 8 23.05 58.40 -32.41
CA PRO A 8 23.39 57.97 -33.76
C PRO A 8 22.39 56.94 -34.31
N LYS A 9 21.80 57.31 -35.44
CA LYS A 9 21.10 56.42 -36.39
C LYS A 9 22.09 55.42 -36.99
N LYS A 10 21.66 54.16 -37.18
CA LYS A 10 22.01 53.39 -38.38
C LYS A 10 20.92 52.35 -38.73
N PRO A 11 20.68 52.07 -40.02
CA PRO A 11 19.44 51.47 -40.53
C PRO A 11 19.64 50.05 -41.09
N VAL A 12 18.70 49.13 -40.86
CA VAL A 12 18.59 47.85 -41.60
C VAL A 12 17.15 47.29 -41.43
N PRO A 13 16.63 46.47 -42.36
CA PRO A 13 16.34 46.72 -43.77
C PRO A 13 14.83 46.86 -43.98
N LYS A 14 14.43 47.35 -45.16
CA LYS A 14 13.02 47.38 -45.58
C LYS A 14 12.50 45.94 -45.66
N SER A 15 11.47 45.62 -44.87
CA SER A 15 10.67 44.40 -45.06
C SER A 15 10.03 44.48 -46.45
N SER A 16 10.36 43.53 -47.32
CA SER A 16 9.71 43.36 -48.62
C SER A 16 8.22 43.14 -48.40
N THR A 17 7.43 44.19 -48.61
CA THR A 17 5.99 44.07 -48.80
C THR A 17 5.79 43.29 -50.08
N SER A 18 5.47 41.99 -49.97
CA SER A 18 4.95 41.23 -51.11
C SER A 18 3.63 41.89 -51.51
N SER A 19 3.71 42.74 -52.52
CA SER A 19 2.57 43.25 -53.26
C SER A 19 1.85 42.05 -53.88
N LEU A 20 0.70 41.68 -53.32
CA LEU A 20 -0.28 40.83 -53.97
C LEU A 20 -0.86 41.62 -55.14
N SER A 21 -0.22 41.46 -56.29
CA SER A 21 -0.70 41.96 -57.57
C SER A 21 -1.91 41.13 -58.00
N ILE A 22 -3.11 41.59 -57.68
CA ILE A 22 -4.30 41.17 -58.43
C ILE A 22 -4.26 41.92 -59.76
N ALA A 23 -3.99 41.20 -60.83
CA ALA A 23 -4.01 41.72 -62.19
C ALA A 23 -5.42 42.27 -62.51
N ALA A 24 -5.53 43.59 -62.59
CA ALA A 24 -6.69 44.26 -63.15
C ALA A 24 -6.60 44.19 -64.67
N GLY A 25 -7.42 43.30 -65.27
CA GLY A 25 -7.71 43.35 -66.70
C GLY A 25 -8.43 44.64 -67.04
N GLY A 26 -7.90 45.37 -68.03
CA GLY A 26 -8.44 46.64 -68.50
C GLY A 26 -9.80 46.48 -69.16
N GLY A 27 -10.75 47.31 -68.72
CA GLY A 27 -12.08 47.46 -69.32
C GLY A 27 -12.85 48.51 -68.52
N ASN A 28 -13.27 49.58 -69.18
CA ASN A 28 -13.97 50.72 -68.61
C ASN A 28 -15.10 50.34 -67.66
N GLY A 29 -15.12 51.00 -66.50
CA GLY A 29 -16.09 50.79 -65.44
C GLY A 29 -15.34 50.53 -64.14
N ALA A 30 -15.01 51.60 -63.42
CA ALA A 30 -14.67 51.51 -62.01
C ALA A 30 -15.91 50.94 -61.30
N ALA A 31 -16.06 49.62 -61.29
CA ALA A 31 -16.84 48.91 -60.30
C ALA A 31 -16.07 49.06 -58.99
N SER A 32 -16.14 50.28 -58.42
CA SER A 32 -15.93 50.50 -57.01
C SER A 32 -16.73 49.41 -56.32
N LEU A 33 -16.03 48.47 -55.68
CA LEU A 33 -16.67 47.44 -54.88
C LEU A 33 -17.71 48.15 -54.01
N PRO A 34 -18.98 47.69 -54.00
CA PRO A 34 -20.02 48.28 -53.17
C PRO A 34 -19.46 48.58 -51.79
N GLN A 35 -19.66 49.79 -51.27
CA GLN A 35 -19.02 50.26 -50.04
C GLN A 35 -19.15 49.27 -48.86
N ASN A 36 -20.24 48.52 -48.83
CA ASN A 36 -20.51 47.43 -47.88
C ASN A 36 -19.48 46.28 -47.94
N ILE A 37 -18.96 45.94 -49.13
CA ILE A 37 -17.95 44.90 -49.34
C ILE A 37 -16.57 45.38 -48.88
N CYS A 38 -16.21 46.63 -49.17
CA CYS A 38 -14.97 47.23 -48.66
C CYS A 38 -14.96 47.30 -47.13
N LEU A 39 -16.09 47.68 -46.52
CA LEU A 39 -16.25 47.69 -45.06
C LEU A 39 -16.10 46.29 -44.46
N LEU A 40 -16.77 45.28 -45.04
CA LEU A 40 -16.66 43.90 -44.55
C LEU A 40 -15.23 43.34 -44.66
N GLN A 41 -14.51 43.68 -45.73
CA GLN A 41 -13.10 43.30 -45.90
C GLN A 41 -12.20 43.95 -44.84
N THR A 42 -12.44 45.23 -44.52
CA THR A 42 -11.70 45.89 -43.45
C THR A 42 -12.00 45.31 -42.07
N GLU A 43 -13.27 44.97 -41.79
CA GLU A 43 -13.69 44.31 -40.54
C GLU A 43 -13.06 42.92 -40.40
N LEU A 44 -13.07 42.10 -41.47
CA LEU A 44 -12.44 40.79 -41.47
C LEU A 44 -10.93 40.89 -41.21
N LEU A 45 -10.26 41.87 -41.83
CA LEU A 45 -8.82 42.09 -41.66
C LEU A 45 -8.53 42.54 -40.22
N GLN A 46 -9.33 43.45 -39.67
CA GLN A 46 -9.22 43.88 -38.28
C GLN A 46 -9.43 42.71 -37.31
N LEU A 47 -10.44 41.86 -37.53
CA LEU A 47 -10.68 40.67 -36.71
C LEU A 47 -9.52 39.67 -36.82
N HIS A 48 -9.00 39.45 -38.02
CA HIS A 48 -7.85 38.55 -38.23
C HIS A 48 -6.59 39.09 -37.55
N LEU A 49 -6.34 40.40 -37.64
CA LEU A 49 -5.22 41.05 -36.97
C LEU A 49 -5.38 40.97 -35.44
N LEU A 50 -6.57 41.24 -34.93
CA LEU A 50 -6.87 41.11 -33.49
C LEU A 50 -6.69 39.67 -33.01
N HIS A 51 -7.18 38.69 -33.78
CA HIS A 51 -7.04 37.27 -33.44
C HIS A 51 -5.58 36.82 -33.45
N SER A 52 -4.79 37.23 -34.46
CA SER A 52 -3.35 36.90 -34.50
C SER A 52 -2.59 37.52 -33.33
N GLN A 53 -2.88 38.78 -32.99
CA GLN A 53 -2.31 39.44 -31.80
C GLN A 53 -2.74 38.78 -30.49
N ALA A 54 -4.01 38.37 -30.38
CA ALA A 54 -4.52 37.67 -29.19
C ALA A 54 -3.84 36.30 -29.02
N LEU A 55 -3.64 35.54 -30.10
CA LEU A 55 -2.90 34.29 -30.06
C LEU A 55 -1.43 34.50 -29.66
N ASP A 56 -0.78 35.53 -30.18
CA ASP A 56 0.60 35.85 -29.81
C ASP A 56 0.71 36.28 -28.34
N ALA A 57 -0.23 37.09 -27.86
CA ALA A 57 -0.31 37.48 -26.45
C ALA A 57 -0.56 36.27 -25.55
N LYS A 58 -1.46 35.37 -25.94
CA LYS A 58 -1.73 34.11 -25.24
C LYS A 58 -0.49 33.24 -25.14
N ARG A 59 0.23 32.99 -26.25
CA ARG A 59 1.45 32.16 -26.23
C ARG A 59 2.55 32.78 -25.34
N LYS A 60 2.70 34.11 -25.37
CA LYS A 60 3.64 34.82 -24.49
C LYS A 60 3.26 34.68 -23.02
N TRP A 61 1.96 34.81 -22.72
CA TRP A 61 1.45 34.62 -21.36
C TRP A 61 1.63 33.18 -20.88
N GLU A 62 1.32 32.19 -21.71
CA GLU A 62 1.51 30.76 -21.40
C GLU A 62 2.98 30.44 -21.16
N ALA A 63 3.90 30.94 -22.00
CA ALA A 63 5.33 30.78 -21.79
C ALA A 63 5.81 31.47 -20.50
N SER A 64 5.28 32.65 -20.18
CA SER A 64 5.61 33.35 -18.93
C SER A 64 5.05 32.63 -17.69
N ALA A 65 3.85 32.07 -17.80
CA ALA A 65 3.22 31.27 -16.74
C ALA A 65 3.98 29.96 -16.53
N ASP A 66 4.34 29.24 -17.60
CA ASP A 66 5.11 28.00 -17.52
C ASP A 66 6.50 28.24 -16.90
N THR A 67 7.21 29.27 -17.35
CA THR A 67 8.52 29.61 -16.77
C THR A 67 8.41 30.00 -15.29
N LYS A 68 7.34 30.68 -14.88
CA LYS A 68 7.08 30.99 -13.47
C LYS A 68 6.76 29.73 -12.66
N CYS A 69 5.90 28.86 -13.18
CA CYS A 69 5.56 27.59 -12.53
C CYS A 69 6.79 26.70 -12.36
N ARG A 70 7.62 26.59 -13.41
CA ARG A 70 8.86 25.82 -13.38
C ARG A 70 9.85 26.36 -12.36
N LYS A 71 10.00 27.69 -12.26
CA LYS A 71 10.86 28.31 -11.23
C LYS A 71 10.38 28.02 -9.81
N LEU A 72 9.07 28.09 -9.57
CA LEU A 72 8.49 27.73 -8.27
C LEU A 72 8.72 26.25 -7.96
N HIS A 73 8.46 25.36 -8.92
CA HIS A 73 8.69 23.93 -8.75
C HIS A 73 10.17 23.62 -8.49
N GLU A 74 11.10 24.23 -9.22
CA GLU A 74 12.53 24.02 -8.99
C GLU A 74 12.96 24.58 -7.62
N SER A 75 12.39 25.72 -7.19
CA SER A 75 12.63 26.25 -5.84
C SER A 75 12.13 25.30 -4.74
N VAL A 76 10.97 24.69 -4.92
CA VAL A 76 10.43 23.71 -3.97
C VAL A 76 11.26 22.42 -4.00
N ALA A 77 11.63 21.94 -5.18
CA ALA A 77 12.44 20.74 -5.34
C ALA A 77 13.83 20.90 -4.73
N THR A 78 14.47 22.06 -4.92
CA THR A 78 15.77 22.37 -4.31
C THR A 78 15.67 22.51 -2.79
N SER A 79 14.64 23.19 -2.28
CA SER A 79 14.37 23.26 -0.84
C SER A 79 14.15 21.87 -0.25
N TYR A 80 13.31 21.03 -0.89
CA TYR A 80 13.04 19.66 -0.47
C TYR A 80 14.32 18.80 -0.45
N ARG A 81 15.13 18.85 -1.52
CA ARG A 81 16.43 18.16 -1.57
C ARG A 81 17.37 18.62 -0.44
N SER A 82 17.39 19.91 -0.13
CA SER A 82 18.18 20.46 0.98
C SER A 82 17.71 19.91 2.32
N VAL A 83 16.41 19.92 2.59
CA VAL A 83 15.83 19.36 3.83
C VAL A 83 16.15 17.87 3.95
N LEU A 84 15.96 17.09 2.88
CA LEU A 84 16.32 15.67 2.87
C LEU A 84 17.79 15.43 3.18
N SER A 85 18.69 16.27 2.64
CA SER A 85 20.13 16.13 2.93
C SER A 85 20.46 16.44 4.40
N SER A 86 19.80 17.44 4.99
CA SER A 86 19.96 17.79 6.40
C SER A 86 19.41 16.69 7.31
N GLU A 87 18.22 16.17 7.00
CA GLU A 87 17.61 15.05 7.73
C GLU A 87 18.49 13.80 7.67
N ARG A 88 19.01 13.46 6.49
CA ARG A 88 19.94 12.33 6.33
C ARG A 88 21.18 12.49 7.20
N SER A 89 21.79 13.68 7.22
CA SER A 89 22.96 13.95 8.06
C SER A 89 22.65 13.84 9.56
N ILE A 90 21.49 14.35 10.00
CA ILE A 90 21.04 14.20 11.39
C ILE A 90 20.83 12.73 11.73
N GLN A 91 20.20 11.96 10.84
CA GLN A 91 19.96 10.53 11.06
C GLN A 91 21.27 9.73 11.05
N GLN A 92 22.23 10.07 10.19
CA GLN A 92 23.56 9.45 10.19
C GLN A 92 24.29 9.70 11.51
N ASN A 93 24.28 10.94 12.02
CA ASN A 93 24.89 11.29 13.29
C ASN A 93 24.22 10.55 14.46
N ARG A 94 22.88 10.47 14.48
CA ARG A 94 22.13 9.71 15.48
C ARG A 94 22.44 8.22 15.41
N ASN A 95 22.53 7.66 14.22
CA ASN A 95 22.85 6.24 14.03
C ASN A 95 24.30 5.95 14.46
N ALA A 96 25.26 6.83 14.16
CA ALA A 96 26.65 6.68 14.61
C ALA A 96 26.75 6.75 16.14
N ALA A 97 26.13 7.75 16.76
CA ALA A 97 26.06 7.87 18.22
C ALA A 97 25.37 6.65 18.86
N ALA A 98 24.36 6.09 18.22
CA ALA A 98 23.71 4.87 18.71
C ALA A 98 24.61 3.64 18.60
N ILE A 99 25.40 3.50 17.54
CA ILE A 99 26.37 2.39 17.46
C ILE A 99 27.45 2.54 18.54
N GLU A 100 27.90 3.77 18.82
CA GLU A 100 28.88 4.02 19.89
C GLU A 100 28.32 3.71 21.27
N GLN A 101 27.09 4.15 21.57
CA GLN A 101 26.40 3.83 22.82
C GLN A 101 26.16 2.34 22.94
N PHE A 102 25.69 1.68 21.87
CA PHE A 102 25.52 0.24 21.85
C PHE A 102 26.85 -0.49 22.12
N ALA A 103 27.94 -0.07 21.51
CA ALA A 103 29.27 -0.64 21.77
C ALA A 103 29.75 -0.38 23.22
N ALA A 104 29.36 0.74 23.83
CA ALA A 104 29.64 1.05 25.23
C ALA A 104 28.81 0.17 26.18
N ASP A 105 27.52 -0.03 25.87
CA ASP A 105 26.61 -0.86 26.65
C ASP A 105 27.09 -2.31 26.72
N ILE A 106 27.56 -2.88 25.59
CA ILE A 106 28.13 -4.23 25.52
C ILE A 106 29.39 -4.38 26.40
N LYS A 107 30.22 -3.35 26.43
CA LYS A 107 31.41 -3.33 27.27
C LYS A 107 31.05 -3.20 28.75
N ALA A 108 30.01 -2.43 29.06
CA ALA A 108 29.56 -2.19 30.43
C ALA A 108 28.84 -3.41 31.03
N SER A 109 28.08 -4.15 30.21
CA SER A 109 27.29 -5.29 30.65
C SER A 109 28.09 -6.58 30.88
N ASN A 110 29.41 -6.60 30.57
CA ASN A 110 30.19 -7.85 30.47
C ASN A 110 29.43 -8.92 29.67
N SER A 111 28.84 -8.50 28.54
CA SER A 111 28.07 -9.42 27.69
C SER A 111 28.88 -10.64 27.30
N ARG A 112 28.19 -11.78 27.13
CA ARG A 112 28.81 -12.97 26.54
C ARG A 112 29.06 -12.82 25.03
N TYR A 113 28.50 -11.79 24.40
CA TYR A 113 28.50 -11.61 22.96
C TYR A 113 29.13 -10.28 22.57
N ASP A 114 30.14 -10.34 21.69
CA ASP A 114 30.76 -9.15 21.10
C ASP A 114 29.77 -8.39 20.20
N LEU A 115 30.04 -7.10 19.98
CA LEU A 115 29.28 -6.22 19.07
C LEU A 115 28.97 -6.86 17.69
N PRO A 116 29.94 -7.49 16.99
CA PRO A 116 29.68 -8.12 15.71
C PRO A 116 28.72 -9.32 15.83
N SER A 117 28.82 -10.09 16.91
CA SER A 117 27.97 -11.25 17.18
C SER A 117 26.52 -10.83 17.44
N GLN A 118 26.32 -9.73 18.17
CA GLN A 118 24.98 -9.17 18.41
C GLN A 118 24.37 -8.59 17.12
N ILE A 119 25.17 -7.92 16.27
CA ILE A 119 24.70 -7.45 14.95
C ILE A 119 24.37 -8.63 14.03
N GLN A 120 25.17 -9.70 14.06
CA GLN A 120 24.90 -10.91 13.29
C GLN A 120 23.62 -11.60 13.75
N MET A 121 23.37 -11.64 15.06
CA MET A 121 22.11 -12.16 15.63
C MET A 121 20.92 -11.34 15.15
N LEU A 122 21.01 -10.00 15.19
CA LEU A 122 19.97 -9.12 14.65
C LEU A 122 19.76 -9.36 13.14
N SER A 123 20.84 -9.44 12.35
CA SER A 123 20.75 -9.73 10.92
C SER A 123 20.09 -11.07 10.64
N LYS A 124 20.41 -12.09 11.44
CA LYS A 124 19.81 -13.42 11.33
C LYS A 124 18.31 -13.35 11.61
N VAL A 125 17.90 -12.68 12.68
CA VAL A 125 16.48 -12.53 13.03
C VAL A 125 15.73 -11.76 11.94
N ILE A 126 16.30 -10.67 11.41
CA ILE A 126 15.70 -9.91 10.31
C ILE A 126 15.55 -10.78 9.07
N GLN A 127 16.58 -11.55 8.71
CA GLN A 127 16.52 -12.47 7.57
C GLN A 127 15.47 -13.55 7.79
N GLU A 128 15.43 -14.17 8.98
CA GLU A 128 14.44 -15.20 9.28
C GLU A 128 13.01 -14.66 9.25
N VAL A 129 12.76 -13.45 9.76
CA VAL A 129 11.44 -12.79 9.68
C VAL A 129 11.10 -12.44 8.24
N SER A 130 12.07 -11.99 7.45
CA SER A 130 11.89 -11.71 6.02
C SER A 130 11.55 -12.98 5.24
N ASP A 131 12.28 -14.08 5.45
CA ASP A 131 12.04 -15.38 4.81
C ASP A 131 10.67 -15.95 5.22
N MET A 132 10.22 -15.68 6.44
CA MET A 132 8.89 -16.08 6.91
C MET A 132 7.77 -15.25 6.27
N THR A 133 8.01 -13.96 6.02
CA THR A 133 7.01 -12.97 5.56
C THR A 133 7.04 -12.76 4.03
N ASP A 134 7.93 -13.45 3.31
CA ASP A 134 8.10 -13.25 1.87
C ASP A 134 6.77 -13.47 1.11
N PRO A 135 6.32 -12.49 0.29
CA PRO A 135 5.06 -12.57 -0.44
C PRO A 135 5.19 -13.53 -1.64
N GLY A 136 5.13 -14.83 -1.36
CA GLY A 136 5.09 -15.89 -2.38
C GLY A 136 5.51 -17.26 -1.86
N GLU A 137 6.58 -17.31 -1.07
CA GLU A 137 7.11 -18.56 -0.48
C GLU A 137 7.15 -18.52 1.06
N GLY A 138 6.78 -17.38 1.65
CA GLY A 138 6.72 -17.20 3.10
C GLY A 138 5.80 -18.21 3.74
N ARG A 139 6.37 -19.09 4.57
CA ARG A 139 5.62 -20.11 5.32
C ARG A 139 4.49 -19.49 6.15
N TYR A 140 4.68 -18.27 6.64
CA TYR A 140 3.65 -17.52 7.36
C TYR A 140 2.48 -17.16 6.46
N SER A 141 2.76 -16.61 5.27
CA SER A 141 1.77 -16.24 4.27
C SER A 141 0.94 -17.44 3.79
N LEU A 142 1.57 -18.60 3.61
CA LEU A 142 0.89 -19.84 3.25
C LEU A 142 -0.05 -20.34 4.34
N VAL A 143 0.40 -20.31 5.61
CA VAL A 143 -0.41 -20.69 6.77
C VAL A 143 -1.63 -19.78 6.93
N ILE A 144 -1.47 -18.47 6.70
CA ILE A 144 -2.58 -17.52 6.69
C ILE A 144 -3.52 -17.78 5.52
N GLN A 145 -2.99 -18.02 4.32
CA GLN A 145 -3.82 -18.30 3.15
C GLN A 145 -4.67 -19.56 3.34
N GLU A 146 -4.09 -20.67 3.84
CA GLU A 146 -4.83 -21.90 4.11
C GLU A 146 -5.94 -21.67 5.16
N PHE A 147 -5.65 -20.87 6.20
CA PHE A 147 -6.65 -20.48 7.19
C PHE A 147 -7.75 -19.60 6.61
N GLU A 148 -7.44 -18.63 5.74
CA GLU A 148 -8.44 -17.73 5.14
C GLU A 148 -9.33 -18.44 4.11
N GLU A 149 -8.75 -19.36 3.34
CA GLU A 149 -9.52 -20.23 2.44
C GLU A 149 -10.46 -21.13 3.23
N TRP A 150 -9.98 -21.69 4.35
CA TRP A 150 -10.83 -22.44 5.27
C TRP A 150 -11.90 -21.56 5.93
N SER A 151 -11.55 -20.38 6.43
CA SER A 151 -12.48 -19.45 7.10
C SER A 151 -13.62 -19.06 6.14
N THR A 152 -13.28 -18.80 4.88
CA THR A 152 -14.23 -18.50 3.81
C THR A 152 -15.15 -19.68 3.54
N ARG A 153 -14.61 -20.92 3.45
CA ARG A 153 -15.43 -22.14 3.30
C ARG A 153 -16.38 -22.34 4.48
N VAL A 154 -15.91 -22.17 5.72
CA VAL A 154 -16.74 -22.25 6.93
C VAL A 154 -17.88 -21.24 6.88
N GLN A 155 -17.59 -20.01 6.46
CA GLN A 155 -18.60 -18.97 6.34
C GLN A 155 -19.62 -19.28 5.24
N GLN A 156 -19.20 -19.79 4.08
CA GLN A 156 -20.09 -20.22 3.00
C GLN A 156 -21.03 -21.35 3.44
N ILE A 157 -20.51 -22.38 4.10
CA ILE A 157 -21.30 -23.49 4.64
C ILE A 157 -22.36 -22.97 5.63
N ARG A 158 -21.97 -22.07 6.55
CA ARG A 158 -22.90 -21.46 7.52
C ARG A 158 -23.97 -20.60 6.85
N GLN A 159 -23.63 -19.87 5.78
CA GLN A 159 -24.59 -19.07 5.01
C GLN A 159 -25.57 -19.95 4.25
N ASN A 160 -25.09 -21.02 3.61
CA ASN A 160 -25.93 -22.02 2.94
C ASN A 160 -26.92 -22.68 3.91
N ARG A 161 -26.50 -22.94 5.16
CA ARG A 161 -27.37 -23.45 6.23
C ARG A 161 -28.39 -22.42 6.74
N SER A 162 -28.10 -21.12 6.63
CA SER A 162 -28.94 -20.04 7.16
C SER A 162 -29.95 -19.51 6.15
N GLN A 163 -29.80 -19.82 4.85
CA GLN A 163 -30.80 -19.46 3.85
C GLN A 163 -31.99 -20.44 3.90
N PRO A 164 -33.22 -19.96 4.17
CA PRO A 164 -34.40 -20.80 4.05
C PRO A 164 -34.59 -21.19 2.58
N THR A 165 -34.70 -22.49 2.31
CA THR A 165 -34.94 -23.04 0.98
C THR A 165 -36.29 -22.54 0.44
N SER A 166 -36.27 -21.47 -0.35
CA SER A 166 -37.44 -20.93 -1.05
C SER A 166 -37.87 -21.76 -2.28
N ASN A 167 -37.41 -23.01 -2.43
CA ASN A 167 -37.89 -23.91 -3.49
C ASN A 167 -38.50 -25.15 -2.86
N GLY A 168 -39.84 -25.17 -2.84
CA GLY A 168 -40.70 -26.26 -2.38
C GLY A 168 -40.68 -27.48 -3.30
N ASN A 169 -39.51 -28.06 -3.49
CA ASN A 169 -39.31 -29.26 -4.28
C ASN A 169 -38.50 -30.24 -3.42
N ALA A 170 -39.17 -30.83 -2.45
CA ALA A 170 -38.64 -31.92 -1.66
C ALA A 170 -38.26 -33.11 -2.56
N THR A 171 -37.41 -33.98 -2.03
CA THR A 171 -37.06 -35.34 -2.50
C THR A 171 -35.77 -35.55 -3.30
N THR A 172 -34.76 -34.71 -3.09
CA THR A 172 -33.42 -35.26 -2.81
C THR A 172 -32.93 -34.62 -1.53
N VAL A 173 -32.79 -35.42 -0.48
CA VAL A 173 -32.00 -35.00 0.68
C VAL A 173 -30.65 -34.62 0.11
N ARG A 174 -30.35 -33.33 0.02
CA ARG A 174 -28.98 -32.87 -0.19
C ARG A 174 -28.23 -33.28 1.06
N ILE A 175 -27.73 -34.52 1.03
CA ILE A 175 -26.65 -35.02 1.88
C ILE A 175 -25.34 -34.30 1.51
N ASP A 176 -25.39 -33.27 0.68
CA ASP A 176 -24.38 -32.20 0.66
C ASP A 176 -24.55 -31.29 1.90
N SER A 177 -24.75 -31.91 3.07
CA SER A 177 -24.47 -31.30 4.37
C SER A 177 -22.95 -31.18 4.45
N GLU A 178 -22.38 -30.22 3.73
CA GLU A 178 -20.96 -29.91 3.82
C GLU A 178 -20.65 -29.64 5.30
N PHE A 179 -19.96 -30.59 5.94
CA PHE A 179 -19.50 -30.44 7.31
C PHE A 179 -18.32 -29.47 7.31
N VAL A 180 -18.17 -28.75 8.41
CA VAL A 180 -16.95 -27.98 8.61
C VAL A 180 -15.84 -28.96 8.97
N ASP A 181 -15.02 -29.31 7.99
CA ASP A 181 -13.82 -30.09 8.25
C ASP A 181 -12.82 -29.29 9.07
N PRO A 182 -12.19 -29.91 10.09
CA PRO A 182 -11.11 -29.27 10.83
C PRO A 182 -9.92 -28.99 9.91
N LEU A 183 -9.13 -27.99 10.29
CA LEU A 183 -7.92 -27.65 9.56
C LEU A 183 -6.90 -28.81 9.68
N SER A 184 -6.10 -29.01 8.63
CA SER A 184 -5.24 -30.19 8.50
C SER A 184 -4.25 -30.30 9.67
N ASP A 185 -3.91 -31.53 10.09
CA ASP A 185 -2.87 -31.74 11.11
C ASP A 185 -1.49 -31.23 10.62
N ALA A 186 -1.29 -31.18 9.29
CA ALA A 186 -0.13 -30.55 8.65
C ALA A 186 -0.10 -29.04 8.91
N TRP A 187 -1.23 -28.34 8.81
CA TRP A 187 -1.32 -26.91 9.16
C TRP A 187 -1.01 -26.68 10.65
N LYS A 188 -1.57 -27.50 11.55
CA LYS A 188 -1.34 -27.37 13.00
C LYS A 188 0.13 -27.55 13.38
N THR A 189 0.80 -28.52 12.75
CA THR A 189 2.24 -28.73 12.95
C THR A 189 3.08 -27.57 12.39
N GLN A 190 2.68 -26.98 11.26
CA GLN A 190 3.33 -25.80 10.70
C GLN A 190 3.15 -24.56 11.59
N VAL A 191 1.95 -24.32 12.12
CA VAL A 191 1.68 -23.23 13.07
C VAL A 191 2.52 -23.37 14.34
N ALA A 192 2.61 -24.58 14.91
CA ALA A 192 3.46 -24.84 16.06
C ALA A 192 4.96 -24.64 15.75
N ALA A 193 5.42 -25.08 14.58
CA ALA A 193 6.80 -24.87 14.13
C ALA A 193 7.10 -23.38 13.90
N LEU A 194 6.16 -22.61 13.34
CA LEU A 194 6.31 -21.16 13.16
C LEU A 194 6.28 -20.42 14.50
N SER A 195 5.39 -20.78 15.42
CA SER A 195 5.32 -20.17 16.75
C SER A 195 6.62 -20.39 17.53
N THR A 196 7.12 -21.63 17.55
CA THR A 196 8.40 -21.94 18.22
C THR A 196 9.59 -21.23 17.59
N LYS A 197 9.60 -21.06 16.25
CA LYS A 197 10.63 -20.28 15.56
C LYS A 197 10.53 -18.78 15.90
N LEU A 198 9.33 -18.20 15.86
CA LEU A 198 9.10 -16.80 16.22
C LEU A 198 9.45 -16.52 17.69
N GLU A 199 9.14 -17.44 18.61
CA GLU A 199 9.57 -17.37 20.01
C GLU A 199 11.08 -17.43 20.15
N LEU A 200 11.77 -18.28 19.38
CA LEU A 200 13.24 -18.30 19.36
C LEU A 200 13.78 -16.96 18.87
N CYS A 201 13.25 -16.41 17.77
CA CYS A 201 13.64 -15.08 17.28
C CYS A 201 13.40 -14.00 18.34
N SER A 202 12.27 -14.05 19.06
CA SER A 202 11.98 -13.13 20.17
C SER A 202 13.02 -13.24 21.28
N ARG A 203 13.41 -14.47 21.65
CA ARG A 203 14.43 -14.70 22.70
C ARG A 203 15.81 -14.25 22.25
N GLU A 204 16.16 -14.44 20.98
CA GLU A 204 17.39 -13.90 20.39
C GLU A 204 17.39 -12.36 20.42
N LEU A 205 16.26 -11.71 20.10
CA LEU A 205 16.11 -10.25 20.23
C LEU A 205 16.16 -9.77 21.70
N ASP A 206 15.61 -10.53 22.64
CA ASP A 206 15.64 -10.20 24.08
C ASP A 206 17.06 -10.33 24.67
N CYS A 207 17.90 -11.15 24.05
CA CYS A 207 19.31 -11.27 24.39
C CYS A 207 20.17 -10.09 23.88
N LEU A 208 19.61 -9.21 23.03
CA LEU A 208 20.30 -8.01 22.58
C LEU A 208 20.27 -6.94 23.66
N GLU A 209 21.45 -6.42 24.00
CA GLU A 209 21.61 -5.41 25.06
C GLU A 209 21.07 -4.04 24.67
N VAL A 210 20.75 -3.86 23.37
CA VAL A 210 19.93 -2.74 22.87
C VAL A 210 18.63 -2.60 23.67
N SER A 211 18.09 -3.70 24.22
CA SER A 211 16.83 -3.69 25.00
C SER A 211 17.00 -3.20 26.45
N SER A 212 18.19 -3.24 27.04
CA SER A 212 18.39 -2.85 28.45
C SER A 212 18.31 -1.34 28.63
N ALA A 213 18.86 -0.59 27.67
CA ALA A 213 18.87 0.88 27.65
C ALA A 213 17.49 1.54 27.45
N VAL A 214 16.45 0.77 27.10
CA VAL A 214 15.07 1.26 26.90
C VAL A 214 14.30 1.35 28.23
N THR A 215 14.81 0.72 29.28
CA THR A 215 14.19 0.71 30.60
C THR A 215 14.86 1.79 31.45
N GLU A 216 14.14 2.90 31.61
CA GLU A 216 14.35 3.92 32.65
C GLU A 216 15.36 5.06 32.35
N GLN A 217 14.79 6.27 32.21
CA GLN A 217 15.44 7.58 32.41
C GLN A 217 16.43 8.08 31.35
N ALA A 218 16.01 8.21 30.10
CA ALA A 218 16.19 9.44 29.30
C ALA A 218 15.55 9.27 27.93
N VAL A 219 14.75 10.25 27.50
CA VAL A 219 14.43 10.45 26.08
C VAL A 219 15.72 10.93 25.39
N SER A 220 16.69 10.03 25.26
CA SER A 220 17.96 10.26 24.59
C SER A 220 17.71 10.19 23.08
N ASP A 221 18.47 10.96 22.29
CA ASP A 221 18.53 10.85 20.82
C ASP A 221 18.78 9.40 20.33
N TYR A 222 19.21 8.52 21.23
CA TYR A 222 19.33 7.08 21.08
C TYR A 222 18.02 6.36 20.71
N ASP A 223 16.88 6.69 21.34
CA ASP A 223 15.59 6.03 21.06
C ASP A 223 15.02 6.42 19.67
N ALA A 224 15.51 7.53 19.12
CA ALA A 224 15.18 7.97 17.77
C ALA A 224 16.07 7.32 16.68
N SER A 225 17.10 6.57 17.07
CA SER A 225 18.03 5.92 16.14
C SER A 225 17.33 4.85 15.30
N ALA A 226 17.86 4.61 14.10
CA ALA A 226 17.29 3.61 13.20
C ALA A 226 17.46 2.19 13.75
N LEU A 227 18.56 1.93 14.47
CA LEU A 227 18.83 0.63 15.08
C LEU A 227 17.79 0.29 16.17
N VAL A 228 17.58 1.20 17.13
CA VAL A 228 16.61 0.99 18.21
C VAL A 228 15.18 0.88 17.65
N LYS A 229 14.84 1.73 16.67
CA LYS A 229 13.55 1.64 15.96
C LYS A 229 13.38 0.30 15.23
N ALA A 230 14.41 -0.19 14.56
CA ALA A 230 14.36 -1.47 13.85
C ALA A 230 14.20 -2.63 14.83
N VAL A 231 14.99 -2.70 15.90
CA VAL A 231 14.90 -3.76 16.92
C VAL A 231 13.51 -3.75 17.59
N ARG A 232 13.04 -2.58 18.02
CA ARG A 232 11.69 -2.41 18.59
C ARG A 232 10.60 -2.82 17.60
N GLY A 233 10.72 -2.39 16.34
CA GLY A 233 9.77 -2.72 15.28
C GLY A 233 9.68 -4.23 15.04
N HIS A 234 10.82 -4.92 14.95
CA HIS A 234 10.85 -6.38 14.78
C HIS A 234 10.28 -7.11 16.00
N ARG A 235 10.53 -6.61 17.22
CA ARG A 235 9.94 -7.17 18.44
C ARG A 235 8.41 -7.09 18.43
N VAL A 236 7.88 -5.91 18.11
CA VAL A 236 6.42 -5.69 18.01
C VAL A 236 5.83 -6.55 16.89
N LEU A 237 6.51 -6.65 15.75
CA LEU A 237 6.07 -7.48 14.62
C LEU A 237 6.02 -8.96 15.01
N ILE A 238 7.09 -9.52 15.58
CA ILE A 238 7.14 -10.93 16.00
C ILE A 238 6.07 -11.21 17.04
N GLN A 239 5.88 -10.32 18.02
CA GLN A 239 4.84 -10.47 19.02
C GLN A 239 3.43 -10.44 18.40
N SER A 240 3.21 -9.55 17.42
CA SER A 240 1.95 -9.51 16.66
C SER A 240 1.72 -10.80 15.87
N MET A 241 2.76 -11.36 15.24
CA MET A 241 2.65 -12.62 14.48
C MET A 241 2.32 -13.81 15.40
N ILE A 242 2.95 -13.89 16.57
CA ILE A 242 2.64 -14.94 17.56
C ILE A 242 1.19 -14.82 18.03
N GLN A 243 0.74 -13.60 18.34
CA GLN A 243 -0.65 -13.34 18.75
C GLN A 243 -1.65 -13.72 17.65
N GLU A 244 -1.34 -13.39 16.39
CA GLU A 244 -2.18 -13.74 15.25
C GLU A 244 -2.31 -15.27 15.12
N LEU A 245 -1.21 -16.01 15.17
CA LEU A 245 -1.22 -17.48 15.11
C LEU A 245 -2.01 -18.12 16.26
N ASP A 246 -1.90 -17.59 17.48
CA ASP A 246 -2.68 -18.07 18.64
C ASP A 246 -4.18 -17.80 18.46
N VAL A 247 -4.55 -16.61 17.96
CA VAL A 247 -5.94 -16.27 17.65
C VAL A 247 -6.50 -17.17 16.55
N MET A 248 -5.74 -17.46 15.49
CA MET A 248 -6.15 -18.37 14.41
C MET A 248 -6.40 -19.79 14.95
N ALA A 249 -5.48 -20.31 15.78
CA ALA A 249 -5.64 -21.62 16.42
C ALA A 249 -6.88 -21.66 17.34
N LYS A 250 -7.14 -20.58 18.08
CA LYS A 250 -8.33 -20.46 18.93
C LYS A 250 -9.63 -20.41 18.13
N ILE A 251 -9.64 -19.71 17.00
CA ILE A 251 -10.80 -19.67 16.09
C ILE A 251 -11.09 -21.06 15.54
N GLU A 252 -10.06 -21.79 15.09
CA GLU A 252 -10.21 -23.19 14.62
C GLU A 252 -10.87 -24.06 15.69
N PHE A 253 -10.33 -24.02 16.90
CA PHE A 253 -10.86 -24.81 18.02
C PHE A 253 -12.32 -24.49 18.32
N GLU A 254 -12.69 -23.21 18.40
CA GLU A 254 -14.07 -22.78 18.66
C GLU A 254 -15.01 -23.17 17.52
N VAL A 255 -14.60 -23.03 16.25
CA VAL A 255 -15.41 -23.42 15.09
C VAL A 255 -15.68 -24.92 15.07
N VAL A 256 -14.65 -25.75 15.30
CA VAL A 256 -14.79 -27.22 15.34
C VAL A 256 -15.66 -27.65 16.52
N LYS A 257 -15.52 -26.99 17.69
CA LYS A 257 -16.36 -27.25 18.85
C LYS A 257 -17.83 -26.90 18.58
N LEU A 258 -18.10 -25.77 17.95
CA LEU A 258 -19.45 -25.36 17.55
C LEU A 258 -20.06 -26.35 16.55
N GLU A 259 -19.26 -26.82 15.59
CA GLU A 259 -19.70 -27.84 14.62
C GLU A 259 -20.05 -29.15 15.32
N LYS A 260 -19.21 -29.66 16.22
CA LYS A 260 -19.49 -30.88 17.00
C LYS A 260 -20.78 -30.75 17.80
N CYS A 261 -21.01 -29.60 18.43
CA CYS A 261 -22.25 -29.31 19.16
C CYS A 261 -23.48 -29.27 18.22
N TRP A 262 -23.33 -28.66 17.04
CA TRP A 262 -24.39 -28.62 16.04
C TRP A 262 -24.71 -30.02 15.51
N VAL A 263 -23.70 -30.82 15.14
CA VAL A 263 -23.88 -32.21 14.69
C VAL A 263 -24.60 -33.00 15.76
N LYS A 264 -24.13 -32.97 17.02
CA LYS A 264 -24.78 -33.68 18.13
C LYS A 264 -26.27 -33.31 18.25
N ARG A 265 -26.62 -32.02 18.19
CA ARG A 265 -28.01 -31.56 18.29
C ARG A 265 -28.89 -32.02 17.13
N ASN A 266 -28.36 -32.06 15.90
CA ASN A 266 -29.14 -32.48 14.72
C ASN A 266 -29.22 -34.01 14.59
N VAL A 267 -28.24 -34.73 15.13
CA VAL A 267 -28.11 -36.18 15.01
C VAL A 267 -28.83 -36.91 16.15
N GLU A 268 -28.83 -36.39 17.39
CA GLU A 268 -29.58 -36.97 18.52
C GLU A 268 -31.07 -37.27 18.24
N PRO A 269 -31.87 -36.39 17.62
CA PRO A 269 -33.27 -36.69 17.32
C PRO A 269 -33.43 -37.80 16.26
N LEU A 270 -32.49 -37.90 15.30
CA LEU A 270 -32.52 -38.96 14.28
C LEU A 270 -32.25 -40.35 14.89
N TRP A 271 -31.38 -40.44 15.88
CA TRP A 271 -31.15 -41.71 16.60
C TRP A 271 -32.34 -42.10 17.49
N ALA A 272 -33.08 -41.14 18.03
CA ALA A 272 -34.28 -41.40 18.82
C ALA A 272 -35.40 -41.99 17.95
N ASP A 273 -35.63 -41.43 16.76
CA ASP A 273 -36.59 -41.95 15.77
C ASP A 273 -36.22 -43.36 15.30
N ILE A 274 -34.95 -43.63 15.00
CA ILE A 274 -34.49 -44.96 14.57
C ILE A 274 -34.70 -46.02 15.65
N ASN A 275 -34.42 -45.70 16.92
CA ASN A 275 -34.63 -46.65 18.02
C ASN A 275 -36.11 -46.93 18.28
N GLN A 276 -36.98 -45.94 18.09
CA GLN A 276 -38.43 -46.10 18.22
C GLN A 276 -38.99 -46.99 17.09
N ASP A 277 -38.46 -46.87 15.88
CA ASP A 277 -38.87 -47.68 14.71
C ASP A 277 -38.37 -49.15 14.81
N ILE A 278 -37.27 -49.39 15.54
CA ILE A 278 -36.78 -50.75 15.86
C ILE A 278 -37.62 -51.41 16.96
N GLU A 279 -38.07 -50.64 17.95
CA GLU A 279 -38.89 -51.13 19.07
C GLU A 279 -40.32 -51.49 18.64
N ILE A 280 -40.85 -50.86 17.59
CA ILE A 280 -42.15 -51.20 16.98
C ILE A 280 -42.06 -52.46 16.09
N ARG A 281 -40.85 -52.84 15.64
CA ARG A 281 -40.61 -54.04 14.79
C ARG A 281 -40.23 -55.29 15.58
N ILE A 282 -40.69 -55.45 16.83
CA ILE A 282 -40.69 -56.76 17.48
C ILE A 282 -41.74 -57.62 16.75
N PRO A 283 -41.35 -58.67 16.02
CA PRO A 283 -42.28 -59.36 15.14
C PRO A 283 -43.27 -60.19 15.97
N ALA A 284 -44.55 -60.08 15.61
CA ALA A 284 -45.71 -60.56 16.35
C ALA A 284 -45.81 -62.10 16.55
N TRP A 285 -44.77 -62.88 16.24
CA TRP A 285 -44.71 -64.32 16.48
C TRP A 285 -44.05 -64.69 17.82
N LYS A 286 -43.73 -63.69 18.66
CA LYS A 286 -43.15 -63.89 20.00
C LYS A 286 -44.10 -63.56 21.16
N MET A 287 -45.42 -63.52 20.90
CA MET A 287 -46.48 -63.67 21.92
C MET A 287 -47.30 -64.92 21.60
#